data_AF-A0A967DFM3-F1
#
_entry.id   AF-A0A967DFM3-F1
#
_cell.length_a   1.000
_cell.length_b   1.000
_cell.length_c   1.000
_cell.angle_alpha   90.00
_cell.angle_beta   90.00
_cell.angle_gamma   90.00
#
_symmetry.space_group_name_H-M   'P 1'
#
loop_
_entity.id
_entity.type
_entity.pdbx_description
1 polymer ?
#
loop_
_entity_poly.entity_id
_entity_poly.type
_entity_poly.pdbx_seq_one_letter_code
_entity_poly.pdbx_strand_id
1 'polypeptide(L)'
;MKKKPMVAAGLNFFLFGGGYVYNGRRTGHGILLIVGVVILRYAEITLFLSGDKRELWYAFMAGLFCLQVALATDAHREAKEISGKV
;
A
#
# COMPACT_ATOMS: atom_id res chain seq x y z
N MET A 1 -17.15 9.80 12.17
CA MET A 1 -16.16 10.84 11.83
C MET A 1 -15.94 10.84 10.32
N LYS A 2 -15.97 12.02 9.69
CA LYS A 2 -15.67 12.17 8.26
C LYS A 2 -14.21 11.78 8.01
N LYS A 3 -13.96 10.80 7.14
CA LYS A 3 -12.60 10.37 6.81
C LYS A 3 -11.99 11.35 5.81
N LYS A 4 -10.69 11.62 5.91
CA LYS A 4 -10.00 12.49 4.94
C LYS A 4 -9.43 11.62 3.81
N PRO A 5 -9.94 11.70 2.56
CA PRO A 5 -9.51 10.79 1.50
C PRO A 5 -8.02 10.88 1.18
N MET A 6 -7.45 12.10 1.20
CA MET A 6 -6.02 12.30 0.96
C MET A 6 -5.15 11.66 2.06
N VAL A 7 -5.63 11.61 3.30
CA VAL A 7 -4.93 10.93 4.39
C VAL A 7 -4.95 9.43 4.18
N ALA A 8 -6.10 8.86 3.79
CA ALA A 8 -6.19 7.43 3.46
C ALA A 8 -5.28 7.05 2.28
N ALA A 9 -5.22 7.90 1.24
CA ALA A 9 -4.35 7.69 0.09
C ALA A 9 -2.87 7.73 0.50
N GLY A 10 -2.46 8.78 1.22
CA GLY A 10 -1.08 8.95 1.67
C GLY A 10 -0.64 7.80 2.56
N LEU A 11 -1.47 7.40 3.52
CA LEU A 11 -1.20 6.25 4.38
C LEU A 11 -1.01 4.97 3.57
N ASN A 12 -1.87 4.69 2.57
CA ASN A 12 -1.72 3.48 1.76
C ASN A 12 -0.53 3.51 0.79
N PHE A 13 -0.12 4.70 0.35
CA PHE A 13 1.04 4.86 -0.52
C PHE A 13 2.33 4.53 0.23
N PHE A 14 2.54 5.11 1.43
CA PHE A 14 3.75 4.88 2.21
C PHE A 14 3.75 3.55 2.97
N LEU A 15 2.57 3.10 3.40
CA LEU A 15 2.40 1.84 4.11
C LEU A 15 1.22 1.10 3.50
N PHE A 16 1.51 0.05 2.74
CA PHE A 16 0.48 -0.80 2.14
C PHE A 16 -0.49 -1.25 3.23
N GLY A 17 -1.77 -0.93 3.07
CA GLY A 17 -2.79 -1.29 4.04
C GLY A 17 -3.12 -0.24 5.10
N GLY A 18 -2.25 0.75 5.34
CA GLY A 18 -2.47 1.81 6.33
C GLY A 18 -3.74 2.64 6.05
N GLY A 19 -4.04 2.89 4.77
CA GLY A 19 -5.27 3.57 4.36
C GLY A 19 -6.54 2.77 4.69
N TYR A 20 -6.51 1.45 4.51
CA TYR A 20 -7.65 0.58 4.83
C TYR A 20 -7.87 0.44 6.33
N VAL A 21 -6.79 0.35 7.11
CA VAL A 21 -6.84 0.37 8.58
C VAL A 21 -7.43 1.70 9.07
N TYR A 22 -6.97 2.83 8.51
CA TYR A 22 -7.51 4.15 8.84
C TYR A 22 -9.00 4.29 8.49
N ASN A 23 -9.42 3.79 7.34
CA ASN A 23 -10.82 3.85 6.92
C ASN A 23 -11.72 2.97 7.79
N GLY A 24 -11.21 1.84 8.28
CA GLY A 24 -11.89 0.93 9.20
C GLY A 24 -12.87 -0.05 8.54
N ARG A 25 -13.15 0.09 7.23
CA ARG A 25 -14.04 -0.83 6.49
C ARG A 25 -13.40 -2.18 6.21
N ARG A 26 -12.11 -2.20 5.85
CA ARG A 26 -11.36 -3.40 5.45
C ARG A 26 -10.09 -3.59 6.28
N THR A 27 -10.18 -3.40 7.60
CA THR A 27 -9.02 -3.43 8.51
C THR A 27 -8.20 -4.72 8.40
N GLY A 28 -8.85 -5.89 8.34
CA GLY A 28 -8.15 -7.17 8.18
C GLY A 28 -7.31 -7.26 6.89
N HIS A 29 -7.84 -6.77 5.77
CA HIS A 29 -7.09 -6.69 4.51
C HIS A 29 -5.93 -5.71 4.64
N GLY A 30 -6.14 -4.57 5.32
CA GLY A 30 -5.09 -3.62 5.62
C GLY A 30 -3.93 -4.25 6.40
N ILE A 31 -4.23 -5.01 7.46
CA ILE A 31 -3.22 -5.71 8.26
C ILE A 31 -2.45 -6.73 7.41
N LEU A 32 -3.14 -7.55 6.62
CA LEU A 32 -2.50 -8.53 5.74
C LEU A 32 -1.58 -7.86 4.71
N LEU A 33 -1.98 -6.70 4.16
CA LEU A 33 -1.15 -5.92 3.25
C LEU A 33 0.11 -5.35 3.94
N ILE A 34 -0.01 -4.92 5.20
CA ILE A 34 1.14 -4.47 6.00
C ILE A 34 2.13 -5.62 6.21
N VAL A 35 1.64 -6.80 6.64
CA VAL A 35 2.50 -7.98 6.83
C VAL A 35 3.13 -8.40 5.51
N GLY A 36 2.34 -8.43 4.43
CA GLY A 36 2.80 -8.77 3.09
C GLY A 36 3.90 -7.83 2.60
N VAL A 37 3.77 -6.51 2.78
CA VAL A 37 4.82 -5.57 2.35
C VAL A 37 6.10 -5.73 3.16
N VAL A 38 6.02 -6.04 4.46
CA VAL A 38 7.20 -6.32 5.28
C VAL A 38 7.97 -7.54 4.76
N ILE A 39 7.27 -8.65 4.48
CA ILE A 39 7.87 -9.86 3.91
C ILE A 39 8.47 -9.56 2.53
N LEU A 40 7.75 -8.78 1.70
CA LEU A 40 8.18 -8.41 0.36
C LEU A 40 9.44 -7.52 0.36
N ARG A 41 9.54 -6.58 1.31
CA ARG A 41 10.75 -5.76 1.50
C ARG A 41 11.94 -6.59 1.99
N TYR A 42 11.71 -7.58 2.85
CA TYR A 42 12.76 -8.51 3.24
C TYR A 42 13.32 -9.31 2.04
N ALA A 43 12.43 -9.82 1.18
CA ALA A 43 12.82 -10.52 -0.05
C ALA A 43 13.58 -9.60 -1.03
N GLU A 44 13.14 -8.35 -1.17
CA GLU A 44 13.80 -7.36 -2.03
C GLU A 44 15.20 -6.99 -1.56
N ILE A 45 15.41 -6.78 -0.26
CA ILE A 45 16.75 -6.52 0.29
C ILE A 45 17.67 -7.72 0.01
N THR A 46 17.16 -8.94 0.16
CA THR A 46 17.92 -10.16 -0.14
C THR A 46 18.30 -10.23 -1.62
N LEU A 47 17.36 -9.89 -2.53
CA LEU A 47 17.63 -9.82 -3.96
C LEU A 47 18.68 -8.75 -4.29
N PHE A 48 18.54 -7.55 -3.72
CA PHE A 48 19.49 -6.46 -3.93
C PHE A 48 20.92 -6.82 -3.46
N LEU A 49 21.05 -7.40 -2.27
CA LEU A 49 22.33 -7.80 -1.69
C LEU A 49 22.99 -8.97 -2.42
N SER A 50 22.22 -9.80 -3.14
CA SER A 50 22.77 -10.90 -3.94
C SER A 50 23.63 -10.42 -5.12
N GLY A 51 23.54 -9.13 -5.50
CA GLY A 51 24.37 -8.51 -6.53
C GLY A 51 24.01 -8.89 -7.97
N ASP A 52 23.31 -10.02 -8.16
CA ASP A 52 22.84 -10.51 -9.45
C ASP A 52 21.45 -9.97 -9.80
N LYS A 53 21.21 -9.68 -11.09
CA LYS A 53 19.90 -9.31 -11.66
C LYS A 53 19.36 -7.92 -11.30
N ARG A 54 20.18 -6.87 -11.44
CA ARG A 54 19.75 -5.45 -11.29
C ARG A 54 18.51 -5.09 -12.10
N GLU A 55 18.36 -5.60 -13.32
CA GLU A 55 17.16 -5.33 -14.14
C GLU A 55 15.89 -5.91 -13.51
N LEU A 56 15.97 -7.08 -12.89
CA LEU A 56 14.86 -7.68 -12.16
C LEU A 56 14.49 -6.83 -10.94
N TRP A 57 15.50 -6.26 -10.26
CA TRP A 57 15.27 -5.34 -9.15
C TRP A 57 14.57 -4.05 -9.61
N TYR A 58 14.97 -3.46 -10.74
CA TYR A 58 14.27 -2.29 -11.30
C TYR A 58 12.82 -2.60 -11.71
N ALA A 59 12.59 -3.73 -12.39
CA ALA A 59 11.25 -4.17 -12.74
C ALA A 59 10.37 -4.39 -11.50
N PHE A 60 10.95 -4.97 -10.44
CA PHE A 60 10.30 -5.16 -9.16
C PHE A 60 9.95 -3.83 -8.47
N MET A 61 10.86 -2.85 -8.46
CA MET A 61 10.60 -1.49 -7.95
C MET A 61 9.48 -0.79 -8.72
N ALA A 62 9.49 -0.88 -10.05
CA ALA A 62 8.45 -0.29 -10.89
C ALA A 62 7.08 -0.92 -10.61
N GLY A 63 7.02 -2.25 -10.49
CA GLY A 63 5.80 -2.96 -10.12
C GLY A 63 5.29 -2.57 -8.72
N LEU A 64 6.19 -2.45 -7.74
CA LEU A 64 5.85 -2.00 -6.40
C LEU A 64 5.28 -0.58 -6.38
N PHE A 65 5.86 0.33 -7.16
CA PHE A 65 5.36 1.70 -7.29
C PHE A 65 3.95 1.74 -7.89
N CYS A 66 3.72 0.99 -8.97
CA CYS A 66 2.39 0.86 -9.57
C CYS A 66 1.37 0.31 -8.55
N LEU A 67 1.76 -0.69 -7.76
CA LEU A 67 0.90 -1.27 -6.73
C LEU A 67 0.59 -0.28 -5.59
N GLN A 68 1.56 0.53 -5.16
CA GLN A 68 1.36 1.62 -4.19
C GLN A 68 0.31 2.62 -4.68
N VAL A 69 0.45 3.08 -5.93
CA VAL A 69 -0.48 4.05 -6.52
C VAL A 69 -1.89 3.46 -6.64
N ALA A 70 -2.01 2.20 -7.07
CA ALA A 70 -3.29 1.51 -7.17
C ALA A 70 -3.99 1.40 -5.80
N LEU A 71 -3.27 0.93 -4.76
CA LEU A 71 -3.80 0.79 -3.41
C LEU A 71 -4.13 2.14 -2.77
N ALA A 72 -3.31 3.17 -2.99
CA ALA A 72 -3.58 4.53 -2.53
C ALA A 72 -4.87 5.10 -3.16
N THR A 73 -5.05 4.88 -4.47
CA THR A 73 -6.26 5.30 -5.18
C THR A 73 -7.50 4.58 -4.67
N ASP A 74 -7.40 3.28 -4.40
CA ASP A 74 -8.51 2.48 -3.87
C ASP A 74 -8.90 2.90 -2.44
N ALA A 75 -7.92 3.08 -1.53
CA ALA A 75 -8.20 3.58 -0.18
C ALA A 75 -8.76 5.01 -0.18
N HIS A 76 -8.33 5.85 -1.12
CA HIS A 76 -8.89 7.19 -1.32
C HIS A 76 -10.36 7.13 -1.77
N ARG A 77 -10.69 6.27 -2.74
CA ARG A 77 -12.08 6.06 -3.19
C ARG A 77 -12.96 5.56 -2.05
N GLU A 78 -12.49 4.56 -1.30
CA GLU A 78 -13.19 4.05 -0.13
C GLU A 78 -13.44 5.14 0.93
N ALA A 79 -12.43 5.97 1.22
CA ALA A 79 -12.57 7.07 2.17
C ALA A 79 -13.59 8.13 1.69
N LYS A 80 -13.65 8.41 0.38
CA LYS A 80 -14.66 9.28 -0.23
C LYS A 80 -16.07 8.70 -0.06
N GLU A 81 -16.27 7.42 -0.34
CA GLU A 81 -17.56 6.75 -0.17
C GLU A 81 -18.04 6.77 1.27
N ILE A 82 -17.15 6.49 2.23
CA ILE A 82 -17.48 6.53 3.66
C ILE A 82 -17.88 7.95 4.08
N SER A 83 -17.22 8.97 3.52
CA SER A 83 -17.44 10.37 3.89
C SER A 83 -18.62 11.03 3.19
N GLY A 84 -19.07 10.50 2.05
CA GLY A 84 -20.26 10.93 1.34
C GLY A 84 -21.55 10.18 1.73
N LYS A 85 -21.43 9.11 2.54
CA LYS A 85 -22.56 8.37 3.14
C LYS A 85 -22.97 8.91 4.53
N VAL A 86 -22.46 10.08 4.93
CA VAL A 86 -22.79 10.79 6.17
C VAL A 86 -23.49 12.10 5.84
#